data_AF-A0A1V3Q439-F1
#
_entry.id   AF-A0A1V3Q439-F1
#
_cell.length_a   1.000
_cell.length_b   1.000
_cell.length_c   1.000
_cell.angle_alpha   90.00
_cell.angle_beta   90.00
_cell.angle_gamma   90.00
#
_symmetry.space_group_name_H-M   'P 1'
#
loop_
_entity.id
_entity.type
_entity.pdbx_description
1 polymer ?
#
loop_
_entity_poly.entity_id
_entity_poly.type
_entity_poly.pdbx_seq_one_letter_code
_entity_poly.pdbx_strand_id
1 'polypeptide(L)'
;MPHDHLSASPPVRQALDAARLALREGRPTDAEETMQGVLATEPENMEILRVLGHAALARGNAGAAIEWLNRAAAFDRNDIALLLDLGVAYRIAERMDAARYVLERALELSRGRDTAARLLLAQVLEQDRRPELALLHYFRAILDAQHAGRWLDDETTEPGLRALVRHAMAYVAHDRRAWLAASLQPWRNDSSPGGLDRVERSLATYLRECNDPPDNPRQRAGILYVPGLDATPVLENAHFEWMSTLLTRVAGAMAEIEACLRSAHAEDSAAAPFSLIQTPTAAPDDERCVSLLAGGHVTDTARLHAPQLLACLADTPLAKIPHYGPEASIVCISPGVRTPVRRGPSNAHCRVAIALPGSGRSEIVVGGETFALQEGSGMVFDPSFGAACFNPGDGEVRLLRFDIWHPRLRKLERDALTALILAIVDFDTRLQELA
;
A
#
# COMPACT_ATOMS: atom_id res chain seq x y z
N MET A 1 36.98 -23.41 22.85
CA MET A 1 37.37 -22.34 23.80
C MET A 1 36.62 -21.09 23.36
N PRO A 2 35.78 -20.48 24.20
CA PRO A 2 35.12 -19.23 23.83
C PRO A 2 36.20 -18.13 23.80
N HIS A 3 36.36 -17.46 22.66
CA HIS A 3 37.20 -16.28 22.56
C HIS A 3 36.48 -15.14 23.28
N ASP A 4 36.99 -14.75 24.45
CA ASP A 4 36.62 -13.50 25.12
C ASP A 4 36.83 -12.35 24.13
N HIS A 5 35.75 -11.64 23.81
CA HIS A 5 35.81 -10.34 23.14
C HIS A 5 36.51 -9.37 24.11
N LEU A 6 37.84 -9.29 23.99
CA LEU A 6 38.67 -8.31 24.68
C LEU A 6 38.11 -6.92 24.39
N SER A 7 37.55 -6.30 25.41
CA SER A 7 37.26 -4.88 25.41
C SER A 7 38.54 -4.14 25.03
N ALA A 8 38.54 -3.38 23.94
CA ALA A 8 39.70 -2.63 23.48
C ALA A 8 40.36 -1.91 24.66
N SER A 9 41.70 -2.00 24.73
CA SER A 9 42.46 -1.34 25.79
C SER A 9 42.11 0.16 25.81
N PRO A 10 42.09 0.83 26.98
CA PRO A 10 41.72 2.24 27.07
C PRO A 10 42.43 3.17 26.05
N PRO A 11 43.72 2.97 25.73
CA PRO A 11 44.40 3.73 24.68
C PRO A 11 43.84 3.48 23.27
N VAL A 12 43.51 2.24 22.92
CA VAL A 12 42.96 1.88 21.60
C VAL A 12 41.56 2.44 21.43
N ARG A 13 40.74 2.40 22.48
CA ARG A 13 39.40 3.01 22.47
C ARG A 13 39.46 4.52 22.24
N GLN A 14 40.37 5.20 22.92
CA GLN A 14 40.59 6.64 22.71
C GLN A 14 41.04 6.96 21.29
N ALA A 15 41.94 6.15 20.72
CA ALA A 15 42.39 6.31 19.35
C ALA A 15 41.26 6.07 18.33
N LEU A 16 40.41 5.06 18.55
CA LEU A 16 39.24 4.78 17.72
C LEU A 16 38.24 5.95 17.73
N ASP A 17 37.96 6.51 18.91
CA ASP A 17 37.06 7.66 19.03
C ASP A 17 37.62 8.92 18.34
N ALA A 18 38.93 9.16 18.48
CA ALA A 18 39.63 10.24 17.77
C ALA A 18 39.58 10.06 16.25
N ALA A 19 39.82 8.85 15.74
CA ALA A 19 39.76 8.57 14.30
C ALA A 19 38.34 8.69 13.75
N ARG A 20 37.32 8.23 14.48
CA ARG A 20 35.90 8.42 14.12
C ARG A 20 35.52 9.89 14.06
N LEU A 21 36.01 10.70 15.00
CA LEU A 21 35.81 12.15 14.99
C LEU A 21 36.49 12.79 13.78
N ALA A 22 37.75 12.43 13.49
CA ALA A 22 38.47 12.93 12.32
C ALA A 22 37.74 12.60 11.01
N LEU A 23 37.18 11.39 10.87
CA LEU A 23 36.33 11.04 9.72
C LEU A 23 35.08 11.91 9.61
N ARG A 24 34.40 12.19 10.73
CA ARG A 24 33.22 13.08 10.75
C ARG A 24 33.56 14.52 10.37
N GLU A 25 34.75 14.97 10.70
CA GLU A 25 35.27 16.31 10.36
C GLU A 25 35.87 16.40 8.95
N GLY A 26 35.82 15.32 8.16
CA GLY A 26 36.39 15.31 6.80
C GLY A 26 37.91 15.27 6.78
N ARG A 27 38.55 14.76 7.84
CA ARG A 27 40.00 14.55 7.97
C ARG A 27 40.36 13.06 7.89
N PRO A 28 40.18 12.39 6.73
CA PRO A 28 40.38 10.94 6.63
C PRO A 28 41.85 10.52 6.70
N THR A 29 42.78 11.39 6.31
CA THR A 29 44.22 11.12 6.43
C THR A 29 44.65 10.97 7.89
N ASP A 30 44.22 11.90 8.76
CA ASP A 30 44.51 11.86 10.20
C ASP A 30 43.96 10.59 10.86
N ALA A 31 42.75 10.17 10.45
CA ALA A 31 42.14 8.93 10.91
C ALA A 31 42.96 7.70 10.48
N GLU A 32 43.43 7.67 9.22
CA GLU A 32 44.24 6.58 8.68
C GLU A 32 45.60 6.49 9.38
N GLU A 33 46.32 7.60 9.54
CA GLU A 33 47.62 7.64 10.23
C GLU A 33 47.49 7.17 11.68
N THR A 34 46.47 7.67 12.39
CA THR A 34 46.17 7.26 13.77
C THR A 34 45.91 5.76 13.85
N MET A 35 45.09 5.22 12.95
CA MET A 35 44.74 3.80 12.95
C MET A 35 45.87 2.89 12.48
N GLN A 36 46.72 3.31 11.55
CA GLN A 36 47.91 2.55 11.15
C GLN A 36 48.90 2.42 12.31
N GLY A 37 49.08 3.48 13.10
CA GLY A 37 49.92 3.45 14.30
C GLY A 37 49.42 2.45 15.35
N VAL A 38 48.10 2.34 15.52
CA VAL A 38 47.48 1.40 16.47
C VAL A 38 47.41 -0.03 15.89
N LEU A 39 47.22 -0.19 14.59
CA LEU A 39 47.19 -1.48 13.90
C LEU A 39 48.49 -2.28 14.11
N ALA A 40 49.63 -1.60 14.24
CA ALA A 40 50.91 -2.24 14.56
C ALA A 40 50.90 -2.96 15.92
N THR A 41 50.07 -2.50 16.86
CA THR A 41 49.92 -3.10 18.20
C THR A 41 48.80 -4.12 18.28
N GLU A 42 47.72 -3.92 17.52
CA GLU A 42 46.57 -4.83 17.46
C GLU A 42 46.16 -5.12 15.99
N PRO A 43 46.92 -5.98 15.27
CA PRO A 43 46.76 -6.19 13.82
C PRO A 43 45.46 -6.92 13.41
N GLU A 44 44.81 -7.56 14.39
CA GLU A 44 43.59 -8.37 14.21
C GLU A 44 42.34 -7.69 14.83
N ASN A 45 42.41 -6.40 15.13
CA ASN A 45 41.27 -5.67 15.67
C ASN A 45 40.30 -5.25 14.55
N MET A 46 39.12 -5.87 14.53
CA MET A 46 38.08 -5.64 13.52
C MET A 46 37.64 -4.16 13.45
N GLU A 47 37.54 -3.45 14.58
CA GLU A 47 37.11 -2.05 14.57
C GLU A 47 38.14 -1.14 13.91
N ILE A 48 39.44 -1.40 14.12
CA ILE A 48 40.53 -0.65 13.47
C ILE A 48 40.48 -0.87 11.96
N LEU A 49 40.33 -2.13 11.52
CA LEU A 49 40.22 -2.47 10.10
C LEU A 49 39.02 -1.79 9.43
N ARG A 50 37.88 -1.69 10.14
CA ARG A 50 36.70 -0.96 9.64
C ARG A 50 36.94 0.54 9.50
N VAL A 51 37.55 1.19 10.50
CA VAL A 51 37.87 2.62 10.44
C VAL A 51 38.87 2.92 9.30
N LEU A 52 39.87 2.06 9.07
CA LEU A 52 40.77 2.16 7.92
C LEU A 52 40.02 2.01 6.59
N GLY A 53 39.06 1.10 6.50
CA GLY A 53 38.16 0.97 5.37
C GLY A 53 37.36 2.25 5.10
N HIS A 54 36.76 2.86 6.13
CA HIS A 54 36.04 4.13 6.02
C HIS A 54 36.95 5.29 5.60
N ALA A 55 38.16 5.38 6.15
CA ALA A 55 39.14 6.39 5.75
C ALA A 55 39.53 6.25 4.27
N ALA A 56 39.74 5.01 3.80
CA ALA A 56 40.02 4.73 2.39
C ALA A 56 38.85 5.12 1.48
N LEU A 57 37.60 4.87 1.89
CA LEU A 57 36.40 5.32 1.15
C LEU A 57 36.30 6.84 1.08
N ALA A 58 36.52 7.54 2.20
CA ALA A 58 36.49 9.00 2.26
C ALA A 58 37.58 9.65 1.38
N ARG A 59 38.68 8.94 1.14
CA ARG A 59 39.75 9.33 0.21
C ARG A 59 39.50 8.96 -1.25
N GLY A 60 38.38 8.29 -1.56
CA GLY A 60 38.09 7.78 -2.90
C GLY A 60 38.88 6.54 -3.32
N ASN A 61 39.59 5.88 -2.39
CA ASN A 61 40.32 4.64 -2.67
C ASN A 61 39.46 3.42 -2.32
N ALA A 62 38.50 3.11 -3.21
CA ALA A 62 37.58 2.00 -3.00
C ALA A 62 38.30 0.63 -3.00
N GLY A 63 39.40 0.46 -3.74
CA GLY A 63 40.19 -0.77 -3.74
C GLY A 63 40.79 -1.07 -2.36
N ALA A 64 41.49 -0.11 -1.76
CA ALA A 64 42.03 -0.27 -0.42
C ALA A 64 40.93 -0.47 0.63
N ALA A 65 39.80 0.22 0.50
CA ALA A 65 38.67 0.02 1.39
C ALA A 65 38.16 -1.43 1.37
N ILE A 66 37.99 -2.02 0.18
CA ILE A 66 37.58 -3.42 0.02
C ILE A 66 38.59 -4.36 0.66
N GLU A 67 39.89 -4.11 0.53
CA GLU A 67 40.94 -4.92 1.16
C GLU A 67 40.84 -4.88 2.70
N TRP A 68 40.74 -3.68 3.29
CA TRP A 68 40.61 -3.51 4.74
C TRP A 68 39.33 -4.14 5.28
N LEU A 69 38.20 -3.92 4.61
CA LEU A 69 36.90 -4.43 5.05
C LEU A 69 36.80 -5.96 4.87
N ASN A 70 37.39 -6.54 3.83
CA ASN A 70 37.45 -8.01 3.70
C ASN A 70 38.33 -8.66 4.77
N ARG A 71 39.41 -7.99 5.21
CA ARG A 71 40.20 -8.44 6.37
C ARG A 71 39.37 -8.39 7.65
N ALA A 72 38.59 -7.33 7.86
CA ALA A 72 37.62 -7.27 8.96
C ALA A 72 36.59 -8.41 8.86
N ALA A 73 36.14 -8.75 7.65
CA ALA A 73 35.12 -9.79 7.42
C ALA A 73 35.66 -11.20 7.69
N ALA A 74 36.97 -11.38 7.77
CA ALA A 74 37.56 -12.66 8.17
C ALA A 74 37.20 -13.04 9.62
N PHE A 75 36.91 -12.05 10.48
CA PHE A 75 36.54 -12.26 11.89
C PHE A 75 35.05 -12.56 12.05
N ASP A 76 34.18 -11.79 11.42
CA ASP A 76 32.74 -12.06 11.34
C ASP A 76 32.19 -11.70 9.95
N ARG A 77 31.83 -12.73 9.18
CA ARG A 77 31.28 -12.59 7.82
C ARG A 77 29.81 -12.21 7.81
N ASN A 78 29.12 -12.29 8.94
CA ASN A 78 27.70 -11.99 9.10
C ASN A 78 27.47 -10.72 9.94
N ASP A 79 28.51 -9.96 10.27
CA ASP A 79 28.33 -8.63 10.87
C ASP A 79 27.62 -7.72 9.87
N ILE A 80 26.41 -7.29 10.22
CA ILE A 80 25.56 -6.49 9.32
C ILE A 80 26.25 -5.18 8.96
N ALA A 81 26.82 -4.49 9.96
CA ALA A 81 27.43 -3.19 9.73
C ALA A 81 28.62 -3.26 8.76
N LEU A 82 29.42 -4.33 8.84
CA LEU A 82 30.49 -4.61 7.90
C LEU A 82 29.99 -4.95 6.49
N LEU A 83 28.90 -5.71 6.38
CA LEU A 83 28.27 -5.99 5.08
C LEU A 83 27.77 -4.69 4.41
N LEU A 84 27.25 -3.74 5.18
CA LEU A 84 26.89 -2.40 4.68
C LEU A 84 28.12 -1.64 4.18
N ASP A 85 29.20 -1.62 4.97
CA ASP A 85 30.46 -0.97 4.62
C ASP A 85 31.04 -1.55 3.32
N LEU A 86 31.04 -2.88 3.18
CA LEU A 86 31.44 -3.58 1.95
C LEU A 86 30.51 -3.25 0.78
N GLY A 87 29.20 -3.16 1.02
CA GLY A 87 28.22 -2.77 -0.01
C GLY A 87 28.52 -1.40 -0.59
N VAL A 88 28.80 -0.42 0.26
CA VAL A 88 29.25 0.93 -0.16
C VAL A 88 30.56 0.87 -0.94
N ALA A 89 31.54 0.12 -0.43
CA ALA A 89 32.86 0.00 -1.07
C ALA A 89 32.79 -0.65 -2.46
N TYR A 90 32.05 -1.75 -2.60
CA TYR A 90 31.84 -2.42 -3.87
C TYR A 90 31.05 -1.54 -4.85
N ARG A 91 30.06 -0.79 -4.35
CA ARG A 91 29.28 0.15 -5.18
C ARG A 91 30.18 1.26 -5.76
N ILE A 92 31.03 1.89 -4.95
CA ILE A 92 31.97 2.93 -5.41
C ILE A 92 33.02 2.34 -6.37
N ALA A 93 33.43 1.09 -6.16
CA ALA A 93 34.32 0.37 -7.06
C ALA A 93 33.64 -0.17 -8.33
N GLU A 94 32.38 0.18 -8.59
CA GLU A 94 31.57 -0.29 -9.73
C GLU A 94 31.37 -1.82 -9.79
N ARG A 95 31.56 -2.53 -8.67
CA ARG A 95 31.37 -3.98 -8.54
C ARG A 95 29.94 -4.30 -8.10
N MET A 96 28.97 -4.03 -8.98
CA MET A 96 27.53 -4.08 -8.68
C MET A 96 27.06 -5.44 -8.15
N ASP A 97 27.51 -6.56 -8.74
CA ASP A 97 27.13 -7.90 -8.30
C ASP A 97 27.61 -8.20 -6.87
N ALA A 98 28.83 -7.80 -6.54
CA ALA A 98 29.39 -7.98 -5.20
C ALA A 98 28.69 -7.08 -4.18
N ALA A 99 28.39 -5.83 -4.56
CA ALA A 99 27.66 -4.89 -3.72
C ALA A 99 26.25 -5.41 -3.40
N ARG A 100 25.54 -5.90 -4.42
CA ARG A 100 24.21 -6.51 -4.27
C ARG A 100 24.26 -7.72 -3.33
N TYR A 101 25.17 -8.64 -3.58
CA TYR A 101 25.30 -9.87 -2.79
C TYR A 101 25.46 -9.59 -1.29
N VAL A 102 26.36 -8.68 -0.90
CA VAL A 102 26.58 -8.38 0.53
C VAL A 102 25.40 -7.63 1.17
N LEU A 103 24.70 -6.78 0.41
CA LEU A 103 23.54 -6.03 0.90
C LEU A 103 22.29 -6.90 1.01
N GLU A 104 22.06 -7.81 0.07
CA GLU A 104 21.02 -8.84 0.16
C GLU A 104 21.27 -9.74 1.37
N ARG A 105 22.53 -10.15 1.59
CA ARG A 105 22.91 -10.91 2.77
C ARG A 105 22.65 -10.16 4.08
N ALA A 106 22.92 -8.86 4.13
CA ALA A 106 22.59 -8.02 5.29
C ALA A 106 21.07 -7.95 5.55
N LEU A 107 20.28 -7.89 4.48
CA LEU A 107 18.81 -7.95 4.58
C LEU A 107 18.32 -9.31 5.06
N GLU A 108 18.85 -10.42 4.56
CA GLU A 108 18.52 -11.75 5.04
C GLU A 108 18.78 -11.89 6.56
N LEU A 109 19.95 -11.46 7.02
CA LEU A 109 20.36 -11.53 8.42
C LEU A 109 19.48 -10.66 9.33
N SER A 110 19.03 -9.51 8.83
CA SER A 110 18.10 -8.63 9.56
C SER A 110 16.62 -9.03 9.42
N ARG A 111 16.31 -10.08 8.63
CA ARG A 111 14.96 -10.49 8.22
C ARG A 111 14.19 -9.35 7.53
N GLY A 112 14.87 -8.64 6.64
CA GLY A 112 14.31 -7.53 5.87
C GLY A 112 14.01 -6.28 6.71
N ARG A 113 14.53 -6.14 7.94
CA ARG A 113 14.20 -5.00 8.81
C ARG A 113 15.23 -3.87 8.78
N ASP A 114 16.42 -4.11 8.23
CA ASP A 114 17.46 -3.07 8.16
C ASP A 114 17.18 -2.09 7.01
N THR A 115 16.73 -0.89 7.37
CA THR A 115 16.39 0.15 6.39
C THR A 115 17.62 0.73 5.70
N ALA A 116 18.80 0.76 6.36
CA ALA A 116 20.03 1.24 5.76
C ALA A 116 20.55 0.26 4.70
N ALA A 117 20.50 -1.04 4.99
CA ALA A 117 20.78 -2.10 4.02
C ALA A 117 19.90 -1.97 2.77
N ARG A 118 18.59 -1.75 2.97
CA ARG A 118 17.63 -1.61 1.88
C ARG A 118 17.86 -0.32 1.07
N LEU A 119 18.16 0.78 1.74
CA LEU A 119 18.50 2.05 1.09
C LEU A 119 19.75 1.91 0.21
N LEU A 120 20.81 1.29 0.72
CA LEU A 120 22.05 1.06 -0.03
C LEU A 120 21.83 0.09 -1.20
N LEU A 121 21.02 -0.95 -1.01
CA LEU A 121 20.67 -1.88 -2.09
C LEU A 121 19.93 -1.15 -3.22
N ALA A 122 19.00 -0.25 -2.88
CA ALA A 122 18.31 0.58 -3.87
C ALA A 122 19.29 1.45 -4.69
N GLN A 123 20.33 2.03 -4.05
CA GLN A 123 21.36 2.78 -4.79
C GLN A 123 22.15 1.90 -5.77
N VAL A 124 22.47 0.67 -5.37
CA VAL A 124 23.15 -0.30 -6.25
C VAL A 124 22.25 -0.65 -7.43
N LEU A 125 20.96 -0.89 -7.20
CA LEU A 125 19.99 -1.20 -8.25
C LEU A 125 19.79 -0.02 -9.21
N GLU A 126 19.77 1.21 -8.70
CA GLU A 126 19.71 2.43 -9.50
C GLU A 126 20.94 2.53 -10.42
N GLN A 127 22.15 2.36 -9.87
CA GLN A 127 23.39 2.39 -10.65
C GLN A 127 23.51 1.23 -11.65
N ASP A 128 22.97 0.06 -11.31
CA ASP A 128 22.88 -1.11 -12.21
C ASP A 128 21.74 -0.99 -13.25
N ARG A 129 21.09 0.17 -13.37
CA ARG A 129 20.00 0.45 -14.34
C ARG A 129 18.80 -0.49 -14.17
N ARG A 130 18.42 -0.77 -12.92
CA ARG A 130 17.20 -1.50 -12.54
C ARG A 130 16.22 -0.58 -11.80
N PRO A 131 15.65 0.44 -12.50
CA PRO A 131 14.90 1.51 -11.86
C PRO A 131 13.62 1.02 -11.16
N GLU A 132 12.94 0.01 -11.69
CA GLU A 132 11.73 -0.55 -11.06
C GLU A 132 12.03 -1.15 -9.68
N LEU A 133 13.09 -1.96 -9.57
CA LEU A 133 13.51 -2.54 -8.30
C LEU A 133 14.06 -1.46 -7.36
N ALA A 134 14.86 -0.52 -7.88
CA ALA A 134 15.38 0.59 -7.09
C ALA A 134 14.24 1.40 -6.46
N LEU A 135 13.20 1.73 -7.23
CA LEU A 135 12.00 2.43 -6.75
C LEU A 135 11.32 1.67 -5.60
N LEU A 136 11.08 0.37 -5.76
CA LEU A 136 10.42 -0.44 -4.73
C LEU A 136 11.26 -0.53 -3.44
N HIS A 137 12.58 -0.75 -3.56
CA HIS A 137 13.48 -0.80 -2.40
C HIS A 137 13.60 0.56 -1.69
N TYR A 138 13.72 1.67 -2.43
CA TYR A 138 13.73 3.01 -1.84
C TYR A 138 12.41 3.29 -1.12
N PHE A 139 11.27 3.04 -1.77
CA PHE A 139 9.96 3.27 -1.17
C PHE A 139 9.78 2.46 0.12
N ARG A 140 10.15 1.17 0.10
CA ARG A 140 10.06 0.32 1.28
C ARG A 140 10.99 0.78 2.41
N ALA A 141 12.22 1.17 2.09
CA ALA A 141 13.17 1.67 3.08
C ALA A 141 12.65 2.92 3.79
N ILE A 142 12.09 3.86 3.02
CA ILE A 142 11.49 5.10 3.55
C ILE A 142 10.26 4.77 4.41
N LEU A 143 9.34 3.94 3.91
CA LEU A 143 8.13 3.56 4.62
C LEU A 143 8.43 2.93 5.98
N ASP A 144 9.31 1.92 6.00
CA ASP A 144 9.68 1.22 7.23
C ASP A 144 10.42 2.14 8.22
N ALA A 145 11.27 3.04 7.72
CA ALA A 145 11.95 4.02 8.57
C ALA A 145 10.98 5.02 9.21
N GLN A 146 10.04 5.56 8.43
CA GLN A 146 9.05 6.53 8.89
C GLN A 146 8.06 5.93 9.87
N HIS A 147 7.64 4.67 9.66
CA HIS A 147 6.85 3.92 10.65
C HIS A 147 7.58 3.76 11.98
N ALA A 148 8.91 3.72 11.97
CA ALA A 148 9.75 3.68 13.16
C ALA A 148 10.12 5.09 13.69
N GLY A 149 9.53 6.17 13.16
CA GLY A 149 9.82 7.55 13.57
C GLY A 149 11.19 8.08 13.12
N ARG A 150 11.81 7.46 12.11
CA ARG A 150 13.09 7.85 11.52
C ARG A 150 12.88 8.45 10.13
N TRP A 151 13.84 9.24 9.66
CA TRP A 151 13.82 9.80 8.30
C TRP A 151 12.59 10.70 8.00
N LEU A 152 12.13 11.42 9.02
CA LEU A 152 11.05 12.41 8.88
C LEU A 152 11.62 13.79 8.53
N ASP A 153 12.80 14.09 9.07
CA ASP A 153 13.53 15.35 8.96
C ASP A 153 15.03 15.12 9.28
N ASP A 154 15.83 16.19 9.28
CA ASP A 154 17.26 16.11 9.59
C ASP A 154 17.52 15.73 11.08
N GLU A 155 16.57 15.95 12.00
CA GLU A 155 16.71 15.60 13.42
C GLU A 155 16.56 14.07 13.64
N THR A 156 15.63 13.47 12.90
CA THR A 156 15.32 12.02 12.93
C THR A 156 16.13 11.22 11.91
N THR A 157 17.08 11.86 11.22
CA THR A 157 17.97 11.22 10.23
C THR A 157 19.42 11.36 10.63
N GLU A 158 20.11 10.21 10.73
CA GLU A 158 21.55 10.17 10.99
C GLU A 158 22.31 11.04 9.98
N PRO A 159 23.26 11.91 10.41
CA PRO A 159 23.95 12.84 9.52
C PRO A 159 24.55 12.20 8.26
N GLY A 160 25.15 11.01 8.37
CA GLY A 160 25.72 10.28 7.25
C GLY A 160 24.70 9.77 6.22
N LEU A 161 23.45 9.60 6.63
CA LEU A 161 22.36 9.11 5.77
C LEU A 161 21.54 10.24 5.14
N ARG A 162 21.61 11.48 5.64
CA ARG A 162 20.74 12.59 5.19
C ARG A 162 20.76 12.81 3.68
N ALA A 163 21.93 12.80 3.05
CA ALA A 163 22.04 12.97 1.61
C ALA A 163 21.42 11.79 0.84
N LEU A 164 21.64 10.56 1.30
CA LEU A 164 21.11 9.34 0.69
C LEU A 164 19.58 9.27 0.82
N VAL A 165 19.06 9.62 1.99
CA VAL A 165 17.61 9.67 2.26
C VAL A 165 16.94 10.76 1.42
N ARG A 166 17.53 11.95 1.30
CA ARG A 166 17.01 13.02 0.42
C ARG A 166 16.97 12.58 -1.04
N HIS A 167 18.03 11.92 -1.52
CA HIS A 167 18.06 11.34 -2.86
C HIS A 167 16.95 10.31 -3.05
N ALA A 168 16.82 9.36 -2.13
CA ALA A 168 15.78 8.33 -2.17
C ALA A 168 14.36 8.92 -2.19
N MET A 169 14.09 9.95 -1.37
CA MET A 169 12.80 10.65 -1.36
C MET A 169 12.51 11.34 -2.69
N ALA A 170 13.50 12.02 -3.27
CA ALA A 170 13.36 12.67 -4.57
C ALA A 170 13.14 11.65 -5.70
N TYR A 171 13.91 10.54 -5.69
CA TYR A 171 13.77 9.43 -6.62
C TYR A 171 12.36 8.83 -6.54
N VAL A 172 11.89 8.48 -5.34
CA VAL A 172 10.55 7.94 -5.12
C VAL A 172 9.46 8.91 -5.58
N ALA A 173 9.57 10.20 -5.25
CA ALA A 173 8.60 11.20 -5.68
C ALA A 173 8.50 11.28 -7.21
N HIS A 174 9.65 11.28 -7.90
CA HIS A 174 9.73 11.34 -9.35
C HIS A 174 9.22 10.04 -10.02
N ASP A 175 9.84 8.92 -9.70
CA ASP A 175 9.63 7.65 -10.40
C ASP A 175 8.26 7.03 -10.07
N ARG A 176 7.75 7.18 -8.83
CA ARG A 176 6.39 6.73 -8.50
C ARG A 176 5.33 7.55 -9.22
N ARG A 177 5.54 8.88 -9.34
CA ARG A 177 4.66 9.75 -10.15
C ARG A 177 4.70 9.34 -11.61
N ALA A 178 5.89 9.08 -12.17
CA ALA A 178 6.07 8.66 -13.55
C ALA A 178 5.41 7.30 -13.84
N TRP A 179 5.58 6.33 -12.94
CA TRP A 179 4.94 5.00 -13.02
C TRP A 179 3.42 5.12 -13.13
N LEU A 180 2.80 5.83 -12.18
CA LEU A 180 1.34 5.97 -12.15
C LEU A 180 0.84 6.83 -13.33
N ALA A 181 1.57 7.87 -13.70
CA ALA A 181 1.29 8.69 -14.88
C ALA A 181 1.33 7.88 -16.19
N ALA A 182 2.23 6.90 -16.30
CA ALA A 182 2.35 6.05 -17.47
C ALA A 182 1.07 5.24 -17.72
N SER A 183 0.39 4.80 -16.64
CA SER A 183 -0.89 4.10 -16.75
C SER A 183 -1.99 4.94 -17.42
N LEU A 184 -1.90 6.27 -17.35
CA LEU A 184 -2.90 7.20 -17.88
C LEU A 184 -2.62 7.64 -19.33
N GLN A 185 -1.46 7.29 -19.89
CA GLN A 185 -1.04 7.72 -21.23
C GLN A 185 -2.06 7.43 -22.36
N PRO A 186 -2.78 6.28 -22.38
CA PRO A 186 -3.75 6.01 -23.44
C PRO A 186 -4.84 7.07 -23.59
N TRP A 187 -5.16 7.83 -22.53
CA TRP A 187 -6.26 8.78 -22.50
C TRP A 187 -5.82 10.25 -22.49
N ARG A 188 -4.52 10.54 -22.39
CA ARG A 188 -4.00 11.92 -22.30
C ARG A 188 -4.17 12.73 -23.58
N ASN A 189 -4.27 12.07 -24.73
CA ASN A 189 -4.46 12.72 -26.02
C ASN A 189 -5.94 13.00 -26.35
N ASP A 190 -6.87 12.65 -25.46
CA ASP A 190 -8.30 12.94 -25.66
C ASP A 190 -8.54 14.45 -25.54
N SER A 191 -8.99 15.06 -26.64
CA SER A 191 -9.23 16.51 -26.74
C SER A 191 -10.60 16.95 -26.21
N SER A 192 -11.37 16.04 -25.58
CA SER A 192 -12.67 16.36 -25.00
C SER A 192 -12.56 17.43 -23.91
N PRO A 193 -13.49 18.40 -23.82
CA PRO A 193 -13.49 19.42 -22.77
C PRO A 193 -13.39 18.82 -21.36
N GLY A 194 -12.44 19.29 -20.57
CA GLY A 194 -12.15 18.81 -19.21
C GLY A 194 -11.42 17.46 -19.11
N GLY A 195 -11.03 16.87 -20.25
CA GLY A 195 -10.09 15.73 -20.40
C GLY A 195 -10.00 14.77 -19.20
N LEU A 196 -8.77 14.54 -18.73
CA LEU A 196 -8.44 13.77 -17.53
C LEU A 196 -8.18 14.63 -16.29
N ASP A 197 -8.52 15.93 -16.30
CA ASP A 197 -8.12 16.89 -15.26
C ASP A 197 -8.47 16.40 -13.85
N ARG A 198 -9.66 15.83 -13.68
CA ARG A 198 -10.14 15.25 -12.42
C ARG A 198 -9.34 14.01 -11.99
N VAL A 199 -8.95 13.15 -12.93
CA VAL A 199 -8.16 11.94 -12.66
C VAL A 199 -6.71 12.32 -12.34
N GLU A 200 -6.12 13.29 -13.04
CA GLU A 200 -4.79 13.81 -12.73
C GLU A 200 -4.74 14.52 -11.38
N ARG A 201 -5.78 15.29 -11.01
CA ARG A 201 -5.92 15.84 -9.64
C ARG A 201 -6.04 14.75 -8.57
N SER A 202 -6.79 13.69 -8.86
CA SER A 202 -6.90 12.52 -7.98
C SER A 202 -5.54 11.87 -7.74
N LEU A 203 -4.75 11.67 -8.80
CA LEU A 203 -3.38 11.16 -8.71
C LEU A 203 -2.44 12.09 -7.93
N ALA A 204 -2.49 13.39 -8.20
CA ALA A 204 -1.69 14.39 -7.46
C ALA A 204 -2.05 14.39 -5.96
N THR A 205 -3.33 14.23 -5.61
CA THR A 205 -3.78 14.12 -4.21
C THR A 205 -3.31 12.81 -3.57
N TYR A 206 -3.41 11.69 -4.29
CA TYR A 206 -2.90 10.38 -3.84
C TYR A 206 -1.39 10.43 -3.52
N LEU A 207 -0.62 11.13 -4.35
CA LEU A 207 0.82 11.33 -4.18
C LEU A 207 1.17 12.47 -3.22
N ARG A 208 0.18 13.16 -2.65
CA ARG A 208 0.34 14.33 -1.76
C ARG A 208 1.07 15.50 -2.40
N GLU A 209 1.01 15.62 -3.73
CA GLU A 209 1.55 16.74 -4.51
C GLU A 209 0.66 17.99 -4.40
N CYS A 210 -0.65 17.78 -4.19
CA CYS A 210 -1.61 18.83 -3.92
C CYS A 210 -2.50 18.48 -2.73
N ASN A 211 -3.03 19.52 -2.09
CA ASN A 211 -4.04 19.38 -1.04
C ASN A 211 -5.40 19.76 -1.62
N ASP A 212 -6.21 18.75 -1.94
CA ASP A 212 -7.56 18.87 -2.51
C ASP A 212 -8.54 18.12 -1.59
N PRO A 213 -8.80 18.64 -0.38
CA PRO A 213 -9.57 17.92 0.60
C PRO A 213 -11.03 17.76 0.16
N PRO A 214 -11.73 16.72 0.63
CA PRO A 214 -13.15 16.54 0.34
C PRO A 214 -13.99 17.76 0.74
N ASP A 215 -14.93 18.15 -0.12
CA ASP A 215 -15.89 19.24 0.16
C ASP A 215 -16.68 19.00 1.45
N ASN A 216 -16.89 17.72 1.81
CA ASN A 216 -17.52 17.32 3.06
C ASN A 216 -16.51 16.57 3.97
N PRO A 217 -16.18 17.10 5.16
CA PRO A 217 -15.15 16.52 6.04
C PRO A 217 -15.50 15.13 6.61
N ARG A 218 -16.77 14.69 6.46
CA ARG A 218 -17.20 13.33 6.83
C ARG A 218 -16.83 12.28 5.77
N GLN A 219 -16.58 12.71 4.53
CA GLN A 219 -16.12 11.87 3.44
C GLN A 219 -14.64 11.53 3.63
N ARG A 220 -14.30 10.24 3.67
CA ARG A 220 -12.92 9.77 3.85
C ARG A 220 -12.72 8.50 3.03
N ALA A 221 -12.22 8.67 1.81
CA ALA A 221 -11.83 7.55 0.96
C ALA A 221 -10.63 6.82 1.56
N GLY A 222 -10.66 5.49 1.54
CA GLY A 222 -9.57 4.68 2.10
C GLY A 222 -8.28 4.68 1.27
N ILE A 223 -8.39 4.79 -0.05
CA ILE A 223 -7.27 4.64 -0.99
C ILE A 223 -7.20 5.83 -1.94
N LEU A 224 -8.25 6.07 -2.72
CA LEU A 224 -8.22 7.07 -3.80
C LEU A 224 -9.41 8.02 -3.70
N TYR A 225 -9.13 9.30 -3.55
CA TYR A 225 -10.14 10.37 -3.58
C TYR A 225 -10.19 11.02 -4.96
N VAL A 226 -11.39 11.17 -5.52
CA VAL A 226 -11.63 11.82 -6.82
C VAL A 226 -12.35 13.16 -6.57
N PRO A 227 -11.69 14.31 -6.80
CA PRO A 227 -12.25 15.63 -6.52
C PRO A 227 -13.33 16.03 -7.53
N GLY A 228 -14.23 16.94 -7.14
CA GLY A 228 -15.28 17.46 -8.03
C GLY A 228 -16.41 16.46 -8.34
N LEU A 229 -16.56 15.42 -7.53
CA LEU A 229 -17.77 14.61 -7.43
C LEU A 229 -18.63 15.13 -6.28
N ASP A 230 -19.93 14.82 -6.29
CA ASP A 230 -20.85 15.28 -5.25
C ASP A 230 -20.47 14.67 -3.89
N ALA A 231 -20.19 15.52 -2.90
CA ALA A 231 -19.82 15.09 -1.55
C ALA A 231 -21.06 14.94 -0.65
N THR A 232 -22.03 14.15 -1.11
CA THR A 232 -23.27 13.85 -0.39
C THR A 232 -23.30 12.39 0.06
N PRO A 233 -23.67 12.08 1.33
CA PRO A 233 -23.72 10.71 1.83
C PRO A 233 -24.64 9.80 1.02
N VAL A 234 -25.83 10.28 0.67
CA VAL A 234 -26.85 9.55 -0.10
C VAL A 234 -27.15 10.34 -1.38
N LEU A 235 -27.27 9.63 -2.50
CA LEU A 235 -27.61 10.20 -3.80
C LEU A 235 -29.10 9.99 -4.07
N GLU A 236 -29.74 10.99 -4.66
CA GLU A 236 -31.16 10.90 -4.99
C GLU A 236 -31.44 9.84 -6.06
N ASN A 237 -32.37 8.93 -5.76
CA ASN A 237 -32.74 7.82 -6.66
C ASN A 237 -33.23 8.29 -8.04
N ALA A 238 -33.79 9.51 -8.14
CA ALA A 238 -34.26 10.09 -9.39
C ALA A 238 -33.15 10.24 -10.44
N HIS A 239 -31.88 10.26 -10.03
CA HIS A 239 -30.73 10.28 -10.93
C HIS A 239 -30.42 8.93 -11.59
N PHE A 240 -31.08 7.85 -11.18
CA PHE A 240 -30.82 6.49 -11.66
C PHE A 240 -32.03 5.93 -12.41
N GLU A 241 -32.12 6.23 -13.72
CA GLU A 241 -33.22 5.80 -14.59
C GLU A 241 -33.45 4.28 -14.58
N TRP A 242 -32.39 3.49 -14.34
CA TRP A 242 -32.44 2.04 -14.27
C TRP A 242 -32.98 1.48 -12.93
N MET A 243 -33.09 2.30 -11.88
CA MET A 243 -33.42 1.83 -10.53
C MET A 243 -34.80 1.18 -10.45
N SER A 244 -35.82 1.80 -11.07
CA SER A 244 -37.20 1.27 -11.04
C SER A 244 -37.30 -0.09 -11.72
N THR A 245 -36.70 -0.22 -12.92
CA THR A 245 -36.63 -1.48 -13.66
C THR A 245 -35.85 -2.54 -12.89
N LEU A 246 -34.75 -2.15 -12.22
CA LEU A 246 -33.97 -3.08 -11.39
C LEU A 246 -34.82 -3.62 -10.23
N LEU A 247 -35.51 -2.76 -9.48
CA LEU A 247 -36.35 -3.17 -8.35
C LEU A 247 -37.43 -4.17 -8.78
N THR A 248 -38.09 -3.92 -9.92
CA THR A 248 -39.08 -4.86 -10.48
C THR A 248 -38.46 -6.21 -10.82
N ARG A 249 -37.28 -6.23 -11.45
CA ARG A 249 -36.62 -7.48 -11.85
C ARG A 249 -36.05 -8.25 -10.66
N VAL A 250 -35.49 -7.55 -9.67
CA VAL A 250 -35.03 -8.16 -8.42
C VAL A 250 -36.20 -8.81 -7.68
N ALA A 251 -37.37 -8.16 -7.64
CA ALA A 251 -38.57 -8.77 -7.06
C ALA A 251 -39.02 -10.04 -7.82
N GLY A 252 -38.82 -10.09 -9.14
CA GLY A 252 -39.04 -11.30 -9.94
C GLY A 252 -38.04 -12.43 -9.69
N ALA A 253 -36.84 -12.12 -9.17
CA ALA A 253 -35.76 -13.08 -8.93
C ALA A 253 -35.72 -13.62 -7.48
N MET A 254 -36.77 -13.41 -6.67
CA MET A 254 -36.77 -13.82 -5.25
C MET A 254 -36.56 -15.33 -5.05
N ALA A 255 -37.08 -16.18 -5.94
CA ALA A 255 -36.85 -17.62 -5.85
C ALA A 255 -35.37 -18.00 -6.00
N GLU A 256 -34.63 -17.28 -6.84
CA GLU A 256 -33.18 -17.45 -7.02
C GLU A 256 -32.41 -16.97 -5.78
N ILE A 257 -32.80 -15.81 -5.24
CA ILE A 257 -32.20 -15.26 -4.03
C ILE A 257 -32.35 -16.23 -2.85
N GLU A 258 -33.55 -16.78 -2.63
CA GLU A 258 -33.79 -17.78 -1.58
C GLU A 258 -33.07 -19.11 -1.85
N ALA A 259 -32.78 -19.45 -3.11
CA ALA A 259 -31.93 -20.59 -3.45
C ALA A 259 -30.47 -20.33 -3.05
N CYS A 260 -29.92 -19.16 -3.38
CA CYS A 260 -28.58 -18.75 -2.94
C CYS A 260 -28.43 -18.75 -1.41
N LEU A 261 -29.43 -18.20 -0.70
CA LEU A 261 -29.41 -18.14 0.76
C LEU A 261 -29.46 -19.52 1.43
N ARG A 262 -30.07 -20.53 0.79
CA ARG A 262 -30.12 -21.91 1.29
C ARG A 262 -28.88 -22.72 0.93
N SER A 263 -28.31 -22.48 -0.25
CA SER A 263 -27.13 -23.21 -0.74
C SER A 263 -25.84 -22.75 -0.09
N ALA A 264 -25.78 -21.46 0.27
CA ALA A 264 -24.65 -20.88 0.97
C ALA A 264 -24.47 -21.58 2.32
N HIS A 265 -23.52 -22.53 2.35
CA HIS A 265 -22.87 -22.89 3.59
C HIS A 265 -22.10 -21.66 4.07
N ALA A 266 -21.71 -21.61 5.34
CA ALA A 266 -20.83 -20.57 5.85
C ALA A 266 -19.45 -20.69 5.15
N GLU A 267 -19.40 -20.34 3.87
CA GLU A 267 -18.16 -19.98 3.21
C GLU A 267 -17.74 -18.69 3.90
N ASP A 268 -16.61 -18.79 4.60
CA ASP A 268 -15.89 -17.63 5.09
C ASP A 268 -15.96 -16.59 3.98
N SER A 269 -16.43 -15.39 4.35
CA SER A 269 -16.21 -14.18 3.58
C SER A 269 -14.70 -14.08 3.37
N ALA A 270 -14.19 -14.77 2.34
CA ALA A 270 -12.79 -14.83 2.02
C ALA A 270 -12.47 -13.41 1.60
N ALA A 271 -11.95 -12.65 2.56
CA ALA A 271 -11.23 -11.44 2.28
C ALA A 271 -10.16 -11.88 1.28
N ALA A 272 -10.39 -11.60 0.00
CA ALA A 272 -9.39 -11.79 -1.02
C ALA A 272 -8.13 -11.12 -0.47
N PRO A 273 -6.97 -11.81 -0.41
CA PRO A 273 -5.77 -11.29 0.26
C PRO A 273 -5.26 -9.93 -0.25
N PHE A 274 -5.89 -9.35 -1.27
CA PHE A 274 -5.56 -8.08 -1.89
C PHE A 274 -6.81 -7.24 -2.26
N SER A 275 -7.92 -7.37 -1.54
CA SER A 275 -9.03 -6.45 -1.77
C SER A 275 -8.59 -5.02 -1.48
N LEU A 276 -8.79 -4.11 -2.44
CA LEU A 276 -8.74 -2.66 -2.20
C LEU A 276 -9.70 -2.24 -1.07
N ILE A 277 -10.59 -3.13 -0.66
CA ILE A 277 -11.44 -3.00 0.50
C ILE A 277 -10.66 -3.55 1.70
N GLN A 278 -10.34 -2.69 2.68
CA GLN A 278 -10.13 -3.18 4.04
C GLN A 278 -11.43 -3.89 4.46
N THR A 279 -11.49 -5.21 4.36
CA THR A 279 -12.47 -5.99 5.09
C THR A 279 -12.03 -5.97 6.55
N PRO A 280 -12.76 -5.34 7.47
CA PRO A 280 -12.48 -5.55 8.88
C PRO A 280 -12.64 -7.04 9.19
N THR A 281 -11.76 -7.53 10.04
CA THR A 281 -11.86 -8.76 10.85
C THR A 281 -13.31 -9.20 11.05
N ALA A 282 -13.63 -10.42 10.60
CA ALA A 282 -14.85 -11.18 10.84
C ALA A 282 -16.15 -10.36 10.95
N ALA A 283 -17.05 -10.52 9.97
CA ALA A 283 -18.43 -10.11 10.19
C ALA A 283 -18.93 -10.71 11.52
N PRO A 284 -19.69 -9.97 12.35
CA PRO A 284 -20.26 -10.54 13.56
C PRO A 284 -21.03 -11.82 13.19
N ASP A 285 -21.08 -12.81 14.09
CA ASP A 285 -21.75 -14.10 13.83
C ASP A 285 -23.21 -13.94 13.34
N ASP A 286 -23.83 -12.80 13.67
CA ASP A 286 -25.19 -12.41 13.30
C ASP A 286 -25.32 -11.57 11.99
N GLU A 287 -24.22 -11.36 11.26
CA GLU A 287 -24.20 -10.80 9.90
C GLU A 287 -23.73 -11.89 8.91
N ARG A 288 -24.67 -12.42 8.12
CA ARG A 288 -24.39 -13.44 7.09
C ARG A 288 -24.33 -12.80 5.72
N CYS A 289 -23.28 -13.09 4.95
CA CYS A 289 -23.10 -12.54 3.61
C CYS A 289 -22.94 -13.65 2.57
N VAL A 290 -23.76 -13.64 1.52
CA VAL A 290 -23.67 -14.54 0.37
C VAL A 290 -23.16 -13.75 -0.83
N SER A 291 -21.92 -14.00 -1.22
CA SER A 291 -21.30 -13.31 -2.35
C SER A 291 -21.84 -13.82 -3.69
N LEU A 292 -22.24 -12.89 -4.55
CA LEU A 292 -22.69 -13.14 -5.92
C LEU A 292 -21.58 -12.84 -6.93
N LEU A 293 -20.91 -11.70 -6.73
CA LEU A 293 -19.73 -11.27 -7.46
C LEU A 293 -18.63 -10.95 -6.43
N ALA A 294 -17.45 -11.56 -6.59
CA ALA A 294 -16.28 -11.34 -5.73
C ALA A 294 -15.07 -11.04 -6.62
N GLY A 295 -14.42 -9.90 -6.43
CA GLY A 295 -13.31 -9.46 -7.30
C GLY A 295 -13.70 -9.34 -8.78
N GLY A 296 -14.98 -9.09 -9.07
CA GLY A 296 -15.53 -9.07 -10.43
C GLY A 296 -15.80 -10.44 -11.06
N HIS A 297 -15.60 -11.54 -10.32
CA HIS A 297 -15.91 -12.90 -10.77
C HIS A 297 -17.24 -13.39 -10.20
N VAL A 298 -18.01 -14.13 -11.00
CA VAL A 298 -19.26 -14.79 -10.57
C VAL A 298 -18.93 -16.00 -9.70
N THR A 299 -19.48 -16.04 -8.49
CA THR A 299 -19.30 -17.16 -7.54
C THR A 299 -20.05 -18.41 -8.00
N ASP A 300 -19.64 -19.59 -7.51
CA ASP A 300 -20.30 -20.86 -7.87
C ASP A 300 -21.77 -20.89 -7.40
N THR A 301 -22.02 -20.36 -6.20
CA THR A 301 -23.39 -20.17 -5.66
C THR A 301 -24.25 -19.35 -6.62
N ALA A 302 -23.76 -18.19 -7.09
CA ALA A 302 -24.52 -17.36 -8.01
C ALA A 302 -24.68 -17.98 -9.40
N ARG A 303 -23.62 -18.64 -9.90
CA ARG A 303 -23.64 -19.32 -11.20
C ARG A 303 -24.70 -20.43 -11.24
N LEU A 304 -24.86 -21.16 -10.14
CA LEU A 304 -25.79 -22.28 -10.05
C LEU A 304 -27.23 -21.83 -9.80
N HIS A 305 -27.42 -20.80 -8.97
CA HIS A 305 -28.74 -20.49 -8.41
C HIS A 305 -29.35 -19.16 -8.86
N ALA A 306 -28.57 -18.24 -9.43
CA ALA A 306 -28.99 -16.85 -9.65
C ALA A 306 -28.80 -16.29 -11.08
N PRO A 307 -29.14 -17.02 -12.17
CA PRO A 307 -28.95 -16.52 -13.52
C PRO A 307 -29.77 -15.25 -13.85
N GLN A 308 -31.02 -15.13 -13.38
CA GLN A 308 -31.81 -13.91 -13.61
C GLN A 308 -31.28 -12.75 -12.77
N LEU A 309 -30.91 -12.99 -11.52
CA LEU A 309 -30.32 -11.97 -10.65
C LEU A 309 -29.00 -11.44 -11.24
N LEU A 310 -28.14 -12.31 -11.76
CA LEU A 310 -26.90 -11.92 -12.46
C LEU A 310 -27.21 -11.07 -13.70
N ALA A 311 -28.24 -11.42 -14.47
CA ALA A 311 -28.69 -10.60 -15.60
C ALA A 311 -29.20 -9.23 -15.15
N CYS A 312 -29.86 -9.13 -13.99
CA CYS A 312 -30.28 -7.84 -13.42
C CYS A 312 -29.08 -6.96 -13.09
N LEU A 313 -28.05 -7.52 -12.45
CA LEU A 313 -26.83 -6.79 -12.11
C LEU A 313 -26.07 -6.32 -13.35
N ALA A 314 -26.00 -7.15 -14.40
CA ALA A 314 -25.27 -6.85 -15.63
C ALA A 314 -25.80 -5.60 -16.37
N ASP A 315 -27.08 -5.26 -16.20
CA ASP A 315 -27.73 -4.09 -16.82
C ASP A 315 -27.56 -2.79 -16.02
N THR A 316 -26.79 -2.83 -14.92
CA THR A 316 -26.46 -1.65 -14.10
C THR A 316 -25.05 -1.15 -14.42
N PRO A 317 -24.71 0.12 -14.11
CA PRO A 317 -23.37 0.67 -14.33
C PRO A 317 -22.36 0.17 -13.28
N LEU A 318 -22.22 -1.15 -13.13
CA LEU A 318 -21.31 -1.81 -12.20
C LEU A 318 -19.89 -1.23 -12.26
N ALA A 319 -19.29 -1.03 -11.09
CA ALA A 319 -17.91 -0.61 -10.93
C ALA A 319 -16.94 -1.75 -11.29
N LYS A 320 -16.79 -2.00 -12.59
CA LYS A 320 -15.91 -3.06 -13.13
C LYS A 320 -14.45 -2.62 -13.09
N ILE A 321 -13.70 -3.24 -12.19
CA ILE A 321 -12.24 -3.10 -12.06
C ILE A 321 -11.67 -4.51 -12.01
N PRO A 322 -10.89 -4.94 -13.01
CA PRO A 322 -10.39 -6.32 -13.10
C PRO A 322 -9.80 -6.82 -11.77
N HIS A 323 -10.25 -7.99 -11.31
CA HIS A 323 -9.82 -8.65 -10.07
C HIS A 323 -10.22 -7.97 -8.74
N TYR A 324 -10.78 -6.76 -8.77
CA TYR A 324 -11.11 -5.98 -7.56
C TYR A 324 -12.58 -5.58 -7.44
N GLY A 325 -13.33 -5.60 -8.53
CA GLY A 325 -14.72 -5.21 -8.53
C GLY A 325 -15.42 -5.49 -9.87
N PRO A 326 -16.75 -5.53 -9.90
CA PRO A 326 -17.64 -5.15 -8.81
C PRO A 326 -17.76 -6.22 -7.73
N GLU A 327 -18.10 -5.79 -6.52
CA GLU A 327 -18.60 -6.64 -5.45
C GLU A 327 -20.13 -6.62 -5.49
N ALA A 328 -20.75 -7.79 -5.35
CA ALA A 328 -22.19 -7.92 -5.17
C ALA A 328 -22.50 -9.05 -4.20
N SER A 329 -23.38 -8.80 -3.23
CA SER A 329 -23.73 -9.79 -2.21
C SER A 329 -25.15 -9.63 -1.69
N ILE A 330 -25.70 -10.74 -1.18
CA ILE A 330 -26.91 -10.74 -0.35
C ILE A 330 -26.47 -10.72 1.10
N VAL A 331 -26.90 -9.73 1.86
CA VAL A 331 -26.54 -9.54 3.26
C VAL A 331 -27.75 -9.76 4.14
N CYS A 332 -27.65 -10.70 5.08
CA CYS A 332 -28.64 -11.03 6.08
C CYS A 332 -28.18 -10.52 7.45
N ILE A 333 -29.04 -9.83 8.18
CA ILE A 333 -28.73 -9.24 9.48
C ILE A 333 -29.81 -9.64 10.48
N SER A 334 -29.42 -10.30 11.57
CA SER A 334 -30.34 -10.74 12.61
C SER A 334 -31.02 -9.55 13.33
N PRO A 335 -32.21 -9.76 13.94
CA PRO A 335 -32.89 -8.77 14.77
C PRO A 335 -31.98 -8.12 15.83
N GLY A 336 -32.06 -6.80 15.98
CA GLY A 336 -31.31 -6.02 16.97
C GLY A 336 -29.84 -5.75 16.62
N VAL A 337 -29.31 -6.31 15.53
CA VAL A 337 -27.90 -6.20 15.17
C VAL A 337 -27.59 -4.89 14.46
N ARG A 338 -26.46 -4.29 14.84
CA ARG A 338 -25.85 -3.15 14.14
C ARG A 338 -24.49 -3.57 13.60
N THR A 339 -24.33 -3.49 12.28
CA THR A 339 -23.06 -3.83 11.63
C THR A 339 -22.01 -2.74 11.90
N PRO A 340 -20.71 -3.10 11.90
CA PRO A 340 -19.65 -2.10 12.05
C PRO A 340 -19.66 -1.10 10.89
N VAL A 341 -19.26 0.13 11.17
CA VAL A 341 -19.11 1.16 10.13
C VAL A 341 -17.96 0.77 9.21
N ARG A 342 -18.27 0.52 7.93
CA ARG A 342 -17.31 0.18 6.89
C ARG A 342 -17.16 1.33 5.89
N ARG A 343 -15.92 1.73 5.60
CA ARG A 343 -15.60 2.78 4.63
C ARG A 343 -15.15 2.17 3.30
N GLY A 344 -15.63 2.77 2.21
CA GLY A 344 -15.22 2.40 0.86
C GLY A 344 -13.83 2.94 0.50
N PRO A 345 -13.12 2.26 -0.44
CA PRO A 345 -11.78 2.67 -0.85
C PRO A 345 -11.73 3.96 -1.66
N SER A 346 -12.82 4.32 -2.33
CA SER A 346 -12.89 5.50 -3.17
C SER A 346 -14.31 6.04 -3.23
N ASN A 347 -14.44 7.36 -3.38
CA ASN A 347 -15.69 8.04 -3.74
C ASN A 347 -15.99 7.97 -5.26
N ALA A 348 -15.12 7.34 -6.05
CA ALA A 348 -15.38 7.03 -7.46
C ALA A 348 -16.51 5.99 -7.63
N HIS A 349 -16.85 5.27 -6.57
CA HIS A 349 -17.91 4.26 -6.56
C HIS A 349 -19.03 4.69 -5.62
N CYS A 350 -20.25 4.32 -5.99
CA CYS A 350 -21.40 4.37 -5.11
C CYS A 350 -21.85 2.94 -4.81
N ARG A 351 -22.46 2.77 -3.64
CA ARG A 351 -23.04 1.51 -3.21
C ARG A 351 -24.55 1.57 -3.33
N VAL A 352 -25.11 0.56 -3.97
CA VAL A 352 -26.54 0.33 -4.04
C VAL A 352 -26.92 -0.66 -2.95
N ALA A 353 -27.96 -0.34 -2.19
CA ALA A 353 -28.59 -1.27 -1.25
C ALA A 353 -30.08 -1.35 -1.53
N ILE A 354 -30.57 -2.57 -1.75
CA ILE A 354 -31.98 -2.86 -2.00
C ILE A 354 -32.49 -3.72 -0.86
N ALA A 355 -33.51 -3.26 -0.15
CA ALA A 355 -34.22 -4.11 0.80
C ALA A 355 -35.10 -5.08 0.01
N LEU A 356 -34.79 -6.37 0.12
CA LEU A 356 -35.47 -7.39 -0.66
C LEU A 356 -36.93 -7.55 -0.20
N PRO A 357 -37.86 -7.92 -1.10
CA PRO A 357 -39.19 -8.35 -0.70
C PRO A 357 -39.16 -9.40 0.42
N GLY A 358 -39.98 -9.23 1.45
CA GLY A 358 -40.00 -10.02 2.68
C GLY A 358 -38.93 -9.65 3.72
N SER A 359 -38.08 -8.65 3.46
CA SER A 359 -37.07 -8.19 4.43
C SER A 359 -37.71 -7.49 5.64
N GLY A 360 -37.13 -7.72 6.81
CA GLY A 360 -37.40 -6.89 8.00
C GLY A 360 -37.05 -5.41 7.78
N ARG A 361 -37.52 -4.56 8.68
CA ARG A 361 -37.22 -3.12 8.68
C ARG A 361 -35.71 -2.90 8.81
N SER A 362 -35.14 -2.11 7.90
CA SER A 362 -33.72 -1.80 7.91
C SER A 362 -33.46 -0.29 7.97
N GLU A 363 -32.41 0.08 8.69
CA GLU A 363 -31.91 1.44 8.78
C GLU A 363 -30.45 1.46 8.35
N ILE A 364 -30.14 2.23 7.30
CA ILE A 364 -28.77 2.40 6.83
C ILE A 364 -28.23 3.72 7.38
N VAL A 365 -27.11 3.65 8.08
CA VAL A 365 -26.42 4.83 8.61
C VAL A 365 -25.25 5.16 7.71
N VAL A 366 -25.25 6.32 7.05
CA VAL A 366 -24.18 6.78 6.15
C VAL A 366 -23.65 8.12 6.63
N GLY A 367 -22.35 8.19 6.92
CA GLY A 367 -21.73 9.43 7.41
C GLY A 367 -22.33 9.95 8.73
N GLY A 368 -22.97 9.07 9.52
CA GLY A 368 -23.65 9.43 10.77
C GLY A 368 -25.12 9.83 10.62
N GLU A 369 -25.65 9.87 9.39
CA GLU A 369 -27.08 10.11 9.14
C GLU A 369 -27.81 8.78 8.94
N THR A 370 -29.00 8.65 9.53
CA THR A 370 -29.81 7.42 9.47
C THR A 370 -30.90 7.53 8.43
N PHE A 371 -30.98 6.54 7.55
CA PHE A 371 -31.96 6.45 6.47
C PHE A 371 -32.75 5.15 6.60
N ALA A 372 -34.08 5.25 6.72
CA ALA A 372 -34.94 4.08 6.71
C ALA A 372 -35.07 3.54 5.27
N LEU A 373 -34.80 2.25 5.08
CA LEU A 373 -34.96 1.58 3.79
C LEU A 373 -36.20 0.71 3.84
N GLN A 374 -37.21 1.07 3.04
CA GLN A 374 -38.46 0.33 2.97
C GLN A 374 -38.27 -0.95 2.16
N GLU A 375 -38.99 -2.00 2.54
CA GLU A 375 -39.04 -3.25 1.79
C GLU A 375 -39.38 -3.00 0.31
N GLY A 376 -38.66 -3.65 -0.61
CA GLY A 376 -38.83 -3.49 -2.06
C GLY A 376 -38.29 -2.17 -2.62
N SER A 377 -37.66 -1.32 -1.80
CA SER A 377 -37.02 -0.08 -2.23
C SER A 377 -35.49 -0.19 -2.22
N GLY A 378 -34.85 0.71 -2.99
CA GLY A 378 -33.41 0.82 -3.07
C GLY A 378 -32.92 2.19 -2.64
N MET A 379 -31.67 2.27 -2.19
CA MET A 379 -30.95 3.53 -2.02
C MET A 379 -29.54 3.43 -2.62
N VAL A 380 -29.00 4.57 -3.03
CA VAL A 380 -27.62 4.71 -3.50
C VAL A 380 -26.88 5.67 -2.58
N PHE A 381 -25.70 5.27 -2.10
CA PHE A 381 -24.91 6.08 -1.19
C PHE A 381 -23.42 5.99 -1.51
N ASP A 382 -22.66 7.00 -1.07
CA ASP A 382 -21.21 6.99 -1.19
C ASP A 382 -20.58 6.27 0.02
N PRO A 383 -19.98 5.08 -0.17
CA PRO A 383 -19.41 4.31 0.92
C PRO A 383 -18.18 4.97 1.57
N SER A 384 -17.55 5.98 0.96
CA SER A 384 -16.42 6.71 1.55
C SER A 384 -16.82 7.56 2.77
N PHE A 385 -18.11 7.85 2.95
CA PHE A 385 -18.65 8.45 4.18
C PHE A 385 -18.66 7.48 5.37
N GLY A 386 -18.48 6.18 5.12
CA GLY A 386 -18.66 5.13 6.10
C GLY A 386 -20.12 4.78 6.25
N ALA A 387 -20.43 3.49 6.11
CA ALA A 387 -21.79 2.98 6.19
C ALA A 387 -21.91 1.81 7.17
N ALA A 388 -23.02 1.79 7.91
CA ALA A 388 -23.46 0.69 8.75
C ALA A 388 -24.93 0.39 8.46
N CYS A 389 -25.37 -0.81 8.78
CA CYS A 389 -26.77 -1.20 8.73
C CYS A 389 -27.23 -1.61 10.12
N PHE A 390 -28.44 -1.20 10.47
CA PHE A 390 -29.09 -1.55 11.72
C PHE A 390 -30.41 -2.25 11.41
N ASN A 391 -30.65 -3.38 12.10
CA ASN A 391 -31.93 -4.06 12.10
C ASN A 391 -32.68 -3.74 13.41
N PRO A 392 -33.54 -2.69 13.44
CA PRO A 392 -34.33 -2.34 14.61
C PRO A 392 -35.54 -3.25 14.84
N GLY A 393 -35.86 -4.16 13.93
CA GLY A 393 -37.09 -4.97 13.97
C GLY A 393 -36.88 -6.38 14.51
N ASP A 394 -37.97 -7.14 14.52
CA ASP A 394 -38.00 -8.54 15.00
C ASP A 394 -37.77 -9.57 13.88
N GLY A 395 -37.74 -9.13 12.61
CA GLY A 395 -37.51 -9.97 11.44
C GLY A 395 -36.09 -9.83 10.89
N GLU A 396 -35.60 -10.83 10.17
CA GLU A 396 -34.30 -10.79 9.49
C GLU A 396 -34.30 -9.73 8.39
N VAL A 397 -33.30 -8.84 8.38
CA VAL A 397 -33.08 -7.89 7.30
C VAL A 397 -32.32 -8.59 6.17
N ARG A 398 -32.80 -8.48 4.93
CA ARG A 398 -32.18 -9.05 3.72
C ARG A 398 -31.95 -7.96 2.70
N LEU A 399 -30.68 -7.67 2.42
CA LEU A 399 -30.27 -6.62 1.50
C LEU A 399 -29.51 -7.21 0.31
N LEU A 400 -29.88 -6.81 -0.91
CA LEU A 400 -28.99 -6.94 -2.06
C LEU A 400 -28.09 -5.70 -2.11
N ARG A 401 -26.78 -5.92 -2.10
CA ARG A 401 -25.76 -4.86 -2.09
C ARG A 401 -24.81 -5.04 -3.26
N PHE A 402 -24.53 -3.97 -4.01
CA PHE A 402 -23.54 -3.99 -5.07
C PHE A 402 -22.98 -2.60 -5.36
N ASP A 403 -21.81 -2.55 -5.99
CA ASP A 403 -21.09 -1.30 -6.25
C ASP A 403 -21.16 -0.87 -7.73
N ILE A 404 -21.46 0.41 -7.95
CA ILE A 404 -21.57 1.06 -9.26
C ILE A 404 -20.59 2.22 -9.37
N TRP A 405 -20.25 2.64 -10.59
CA TRP A 405 -19.53 3.90 -10.79
C TRP A 405 -20.37 5.10 -10.34
N HIS A 406 -19.72 6.11 -9.76
CA HIS A 406 -20.36 7.38 -9.44
C HIS A 406 -20.97 7.98 -10.72
N PRO A 407 -22.25 8.41 -10.71
CA PRO A 407 -22.99 8.77 -11.93
C PRO A 407 -22.35 9.94 -12.69
N ARG A 408 -21.68 10.86 -11.99
CA ARG A 408 -20.95 12.00 -12.57
C ARG A 408 -19.60 11.68 -13.22
N LEU A 409 -19.16 10.41 -13.21
CA LEU A 409 -17.97 9.98 -13.93
C LEU A 409 -18.31 9.66 -15.38
N ARG A 410 -17.58 10.28 -16.31
CA ARG A 410 -17.64 9.98 -17.75
C ARG A 410 -16.99 8.63 -18.02
N LYS A 411 -17.32 7.99 -19.14
CA LYS A 411 -16.71 6.72 -19.57
C LYS A 411 -15.17 6.82 -19.59
N LEU A 412 -14.63 7.89 -20.17
CA LEU A 412 -13.19 8.18 -20.22
C LEU A 412 -12.54 8.09 -18.83
N GLU A 413 -13.19 8.69 -17.82
CA GLU A 413 -12.65 8.75 -16.47
C GLU A 413 -12.76 7.41 -15.75
N ARG A 414 -13.83 6.64 -15.99
CA ARG A 414 -13.96 5.28 -15.46
C ARG A 414 -12.84 4.39 -15.99
N ASP A 415 -12.58 4.45 -17.30
CA ASP A 415 -11.51 3.69 -17.96
C ASP A 415 -10.13 4.10 -17.41
N ALA A 416 -9.86 5.41 -17.29
CA ALA A 416 -8.60 5.93 -16.75
C ALA A 416 -8.40 5.64 -15.25
N LEU A 417 -9.45 5.78 -14.43
CA LEU A 417 -9.40 5.43 -13.00
C LEU A 417 -9.17 3.93 -12.80
N THR A 418 -9.74 3.09 -13.67
CA THR A 418 -9.50 1.64 -13.64
C THR A 418 -8.02 1.35 -13.85
N ALA A 419 -7.39 1.92 -14.87
CA ALA A 419 -5.96 1.75 -15.12
C ALA A 419 -5.08 2.27 -13.98
N LEU A 420 -5.43 3.45 -13.43
CA LEU A 420 -4.71 4.02 -12.30
C LEU A 420 -4.79 3.13 -11.06
N ILE A 421 -5.98 2.63 -10.73
CA ILE A 421 -6.19 1.74 -9.59
C ILE A 421 -5.39 0.44 -9.78
N LEU A 422 -5.41 -0.15 -10.96
CA LEU A 422 -4.59 -1.34 -11.26
C LEU A 422 -3.09 -1.07 -11.09
N ALA A 423 -2.61 0.09 -11.52
CA ALA A 423 -1.21 0.48 -11.35
C ALA A 423 -0.81 0.72 -9.89
N ILE A 424 -1.72 1.28 -9.08
CA ILE A 424 -1.53 1.41 -7.63
C ILE A 424 -1.41 0.03 -6.98
N VAL A 425 -2.31 -0.90 -7.32
CA VAL A 425 -2.27 -2.24 -6.72
C VAL A 425 -1.05 -3.04 -7.18
N ASP A 426 -0.69 -3.01 -8.47
CA ASP A 426 0.53 -3.68 -8.96
C ASP A 426 1.77 -3.20 -8.20
N PHE A 427 1.88 -1.89 -7.96
CA PHE A 427 2.96 -1.33 -7.15
C PHE A 427 2.96 -1.88 -5.72
N ASP A 428 1.81 -1.88 -5.04
CA ASP A 428 1.68 -2.36 -3.67
C ASP A 428 1.92 -3.89 -3.55
N THR A 429 1.47 -4.68 -4.54
CA THR A 429 1.73 -6.13 -4.61
C THR A 429 3.22 -6.40 -4.74
N ARG A 430 3.90 -5.75 -5.70
CA ARG A 430 5.36 -5.91 -5.85
C ARG A 430 6.14 -5.44 -4.62
N LEU A 431 5.65 -4.41 -3.93
CA LEU A 431 6.24 -3.95 -2.68
C LEU A 431 6.17 -5.00 -1.56
N GLN A 432 5.10 -5.79 -1.54
CA GLN A 432 4.91 -6.87 -0.55
C GLN A 432 5.75 -8.11 -0.86
N GLU A 433 6.04 -8.37 -2.14
CA GLU A 433 6.97 -9.43 -2.55
C GLU A 433 8.41 -9.18 -2.07
N LEU A 434 8.75 -7.96 -1.67
CA LEU A 434 10.04 -7.60 -1.06
C LEU A 434 10.14 -7.89 0.45
N ALA A 435 9.07 -8.38 1.08
CA ALA A 435 8.95 -8.51 2.54
C ALA A 435 9.80 -9.63 3.15
#